data_AF-A0A167KDB3-F1
#
_entry.id   AF-A0A167KDB3-F1
#
_cell.length_a   1.000
_cell.length_b   1.000
_cell.length_c   1.000
_cell.angle_alpha   90.00
_cell.angle_beta   90.00
_cell.angle_gamma   90.00
#
_symmetry.space_group_name_H-M   'P 1'
#
loop_
_entity.id
_entity.type
_entity.pdbx_description
1 polymer ?
#
loop_
_entity_poly.entity_id
_entity_poly.type
_entity_poly.pdbx_seq_one_letter_code
_entity_poly.pdbx_strand_id
1 'polypeptide(L)'
;MSSNNIVNPDVLSIVFQNQITEEKLKELEEKYPADTVYNMKDDEQFKEARKIRTERNKLTDAINKRRIEIGKDVKSKGDELIARVENIYSVIVKPFEAEDTARKKEAARIAAEREAFLNSQRDEIQAIRNFVPDCANKSSEYIAGCIEAVSIIEVDHFDPELIHEALKVKDDVTTALYNLREDALKRERLAEQQKEADQRDALSQISNTPMTMFNSSSEDIKAAIAKLDATVINEETYGDISAAKQAVHNATSQLNQILDMAKAREAAQPPTTKAANDDQPELAADEDTSESFDIKYERFNSWPSHASRAQSYELETVCSKLEEAEKHIELLEEMLSQQAA
;
A
#
# COMPACT_ATOMS: atom_id res chain seq x y z
N MET A 1 63.97 -18.47 56.77
CA MET A 1 63.07 -19.40 57.50
C MET A 1 62.69 -20.50 56.53
N SER A 2 63.00 -21.74 56.88
CA SER A 2 62.91 -22.91 56.01
C SER A 2 61.47 -23.17 55.57
N SER A 3 61.25 -23.21 54.26
CA SER A 3 60.04 -23.74 53.66
C SER A 3 59.99 -25.24 53.94
N ASN A 4 59.16 -25.64 54.90
CA ASN A 4 58.75 -27.04 55.01
C ASN A 4 57.96 -27.39 53.74
N ASN A 5 58.63 -28.03 52.80
CA ASN A 5 57.96 -28.82 51.77
C ASN A 5 57.19 -29.93 52.48
N ILE A 6 55.90 -29.68 52.71
CA ILE A 6 54.95 -30.73 53.05
C ILE A 6 54.93 -31.63 51.80
N VAL A 7 55.53 -32.81 51.94
CA VAL A 7 55.27 -33.95 51.05
C VAL A 7 53.75 -34.05 51.00
N ASN A 8 53.14 -33.71 49.87
CA ASN A 8 51.72 -33.85 49.68
C ASN A 8 51.50 -35.35 49.44
N PRO A 9 51.09 -36.15 50.44
CA PRO A 9 50.76 -37.54 50.15
C PRO A 9 49.63 -37.50 49.14
N ASP A 10 49.70 -38.35 48.11
CA ASP A 10 48.61 -38.48 47.16
C ASP A 10 47.30 -38.71 47.93
N VAL A 11 46.46 -37.67 48.00
CA VAL A 11 45.27 -37.62 48.85
C VAL A 11 44.30 -38.73 48.46
N LEU A 12 44.32 -39.12 47.18
CA LEU A 12 43.54 -40.23 46.64
C LEU A 12 44.03 -41.57 47.17
N SER A 13 45.34 -41.76 47.28
CA SER A 13 45.94 -42.96 47.88
C SER A 13 45.57 -43.10 49.36
N ILE A 14 45.55 -42.01 50.14
CA ILE A 14 45.08 -42.03 51.56
C ILE A 14 43.61 -42.42 51.65
N VAL A 15 42.79 -41.90 50.73
CA VAL A 15 41.35 -42.10 50.69
C VAL A 15 40.96 -43.59 50.54
N PHE A 16 41.74 -44.35 49.78
CA PHE A 16 41.53 -45.78 49.53
C PHE A 16 42.42 -46.70 50.36
N GLN A 17 43.33 -46.17 51.19
CA GLN A 17 44.34 -46.94 51.93
C GLN A 17 43.75 -48.07 52.81
N ASN A 18 42.56 -47.86 53.36
CA ASN A 18 41.88 -48.88 54.17
C ASN A 18 41.30 -50.05 53.33
N GLN A 19 41.11 -49.82 52.03
CA GLN A 19 40.41 -50.73 51.11
C GLN A 19 41.42 -51.50 50.27
N ILE A 20 42.43 -50.79 49.77
CA ILE A 20 43.54 -51.37 49.01
C ILE A 20 44.77 -50.47 49.13
N THR A 21 45.93 -51.05 49.43
CA THR A 21 47.22 -50.37 49.45
C THR A 21 48.03 -50.74 48.21
N GLU A 22 49.04 -49.94 47.87
CA GLU A 22 49.99 -50.30 46.79
C GLU A 22 50.71 -51.62 47.08
N GLU A 23 51.06 -51.89 48.34
CA GLU A 23 51.68 -53.15 48.77
C GLU A 23 50.74 -54.34 48.53
N LYS A 24 49.47 -54.21 48.92
CA LYS A 24 48.46 -55.26 48.71
C LYS A 24 48.13 -55.47 47.24
N LEU A 25 48.22 -54.43 46.41
CA LEU A 25 48.10 -54.57 44.94
C LEU A 25 49.25 -55.41 44.39
N LYS A 26 50.50 -55.11 44.79
CA LYS A 26 51.67 -55.92 44.40
C LYS A 26 51.56 -57.36 44.86
N GLU A 27 51.12 -57.59 46.11
CA GLU A 27 50.87 -58.96 46.60
C GLU A 27 49.82 -59.70 45.77
N LEU A 28 48.75 -59.02 45.31
CA LEU A 28 47.73 -59.61 44.44
C LEU A 28 48.27 -59.90 43.03
N GLU A 29 49.11 -59.03 42.48
CA GLU A 29 49.78 -59.21 41.18
C GLU A 29 50.75 -60.38 41.21
N GLU A 30 51.51 -60.55 42.30
CA GLU A 30 52.41 -61.68 42.52
C GLU A 30 51.63 -63.00 42.72
N LYS A 31 50.52 -62.94 43.48
CA LYS A 31 49.69 -64.11 43.77
C LYS A 31 48.90 -64.61 42.56
N TYR A 32 48.55 -63.71 41.63
CA TYR A 32 47.79 -64.04 40.42
C TYR A 32 48.49 -63.50 39.16
N PRO A 33 49.59 -64.12 38.70
CA PRO A 33 50.34 -63.66 37.54
C PRO A 33 49.51 -63.77 36.26
N ALA A 34 49.60 -62.76 35.39
CA ALA A 34 48.84 -62.69 34.13
C ALA A 34 49.07 -63.87 33.18
N ASP A 35 50.27 -64.48 33.22
CA ASP A 35 50.67 -65.56 32.30
C ASP A 35 50.24 -66.97 32.77
N THR A 36 49.59 -67.08 33.92
CA THR A 36 49.15 -68.38 34.46
C THR A 36 47.81 -68.80 33.87
N VAL A 37 47.76 -69.96 33.21
CA VAL A 37 46.52 -70.52 32.64
C VAL A 37 45.92 -71.58 33.57
N TYR A 38 44.73 -71.30 34.10
CA TYR A 38 43.98 -72.23 34.93
C TYR A 38 42.98 -73.05 34.10
N ASN A 39 42.93 -74.36 34.29
CA ASN A 39 41.98 -75.26 33.63
C ASN A 39 40.65 -75.31 34.37
N MET A 40 39.67 -74.51 33.93
CA MET A 40 38.34 -74.44 34.53
C MET A 40 37.47 -75.70 34.38
N LYS A 41 37.95 -76.73 33.65
CA LYS A 41 37.29 -78.04 33.57
C LYS A 41 37.71 -78.99 34.70
N ASP A 42 38.76 -78.65 35.46
CA ASP A 42 39.13 -79.35 36.68
C ASP A 42 38.28 -78.86 37.85
N ASP A 43 37.65 -79.78 38.56
CA ASP A 43 36.68 -79.48 39.63
C ASP A 43 37.31 -78.74 40.82
N GLU A 44 38.57 -79.04 41.15
CA GLU A 44 39.27 -78.39 42.27
C GLU A 44 39.71 -76.97 41.89
N GLN A 45 40.28 -76.79 40.68
CA GLN A 45 40.59 -75.46 40.16
C GLN A 45 39.35 -74.58 39.99
N PHE A 46 38.21 -75.16 39.60
CA PHE A 46 36.93 -74.44 39.51
C PHE A 46 36.41 -73.97 40.87
N LYS A 47 36.49 -74.83 41.92
CA LYS A 47 36.13 -74.44 43.29
C LYS A 47 37.02 -73.31 43.82
N GLU A 48 38.32 -73.37 43.53
CA GLU A 48 39.27 -72.32 43.90
C GLU A 48 38.97 -71.00 43.16
N ALA A 49 38.72 -71.05 41.85
CA ALA A 49 38.34 -69.87 41.06
C ALA A 49 37.08 -69.17 41.60
N ARG A 50 36.11 -69.93 42.14
CA ARG A 50 34.92 -69.35 42.81
C ARG A 50 35.29 -68.54 44.06
N LYS A 51 36.28 -69.00 44.84
CA LYS A 51 36.79 -68.27 46.01
C LYS A 51 37.51 -66.99 45.57
N ILE A 52 38.38 -67.08 44.56
CA ILE A 52 39.09 -65.93 43.98
C ILE A 52 38.11 -64.88 43.42
N ARG A 53 37.09 -65.31 42.66
CA ARG A 53 36.02 -64.41 42.16
C ARG A 53 35.31 -63.69 43.30
N THR A 54 35.04 -64.39 44.39
CA THR A 54 34.38 -63.82 45.56
C THR A 54 35.27 -62.78 46.25
N GLU A 55 36.57 -63.04 46.37
CA GLU A 55 37.57 -62.09 46.89
C GLU A 55 37.66 -60.84 46.00
N ARG A 56 37.77 -61.01 44.68
CA ARG A 56 37.76 -59.90 43.71
C ARG A 56 36.51 -59.04 43.87
N ASN A 57 35.32 -59.66 43.87
CA ASN A 57 34.06 -58.93 44.00
C ASN A 57 34.03 -58.11 45.30
N LYS A 58 34.44 -58.71 46.43
CA LYS A 58 34.50 -57.99 47.71
C LYS A 58 35.43 -56.77 47.66
N LEU A 59 36.62 -56.90 47.07
CA LEU A 59 37.56 -55.79 46.95
C LEU A 59 37.03 -54.70 46.03
N THR A 60 36.50 -55.06 44.85
CA THR A 60 35.95 -54.07 43.91
C THR A 60 34.72 -53.35 44.47
N ASP A 61 33.85 -54.07 45.19
CA ASP A 61 32.66 -53.49 45.83
C ASP A 61 33.05 -52.54 46.97
N ALA A 62 34.06 -52.89 47.78
CA ALA A 62 34.56 -52.04 48.85
C ALA A 62 35.19 -50.74 48.31
N ILE A 63 35.98 -50.83 47.22
CA ILE A 63 36.53 -49.65 46.54
C ILE A 63 35.41 -48.78 45.96
N ASN A 64 34.45 -49.37 45.25
CA ASN A 64 33.35 -48.62 44.65
C ASN A 64 32.45 -47.95 45.68
N LYS A 65 32.13 -48.63 46.79
CA LYS A 65 31.38 -48.06 47.90
C LYS A 65 32.11 -46.85 48.49
N ARG A 66 33.41 -46.96 48.73
CA ARG A 66 34.23 -45.86 49.25
C ARG A 66 34.29 -44.68 48.27
N ARG A 67 34.41 -44.95 46.97
CA ARG A 67 34.36 -43.92 45.90
C ARG A 67 33.06 -43.13 45.94
N ILE A 68 31.92 -43.82 46.06
CA ILE A 68 30.59 -43.21 46.11
C ILE A 68 30.43 -42.37 47.39
N GLU A 69 30.81 -42.90 48.54
CA GLU A 69 30.76 -42.19 49.83
C GLU A 69 31.52 -40.87 49.78
N ILE A 70 32.77 -40.92 49.31
CA ILE A 70 33.61 -39.71 49.22
C ILE A 70 33.05 -38.73 48.19
N GLY A 71 32.59 -39.23 47.03
CA GLY A 71 31.94 -38.39 46.04
C GLY A 71 30.73 -37.64 46.62
N LYS A 72 29.95 -38.29 47.49
CA LYS A 72 28.82 -37.67 48.20
C LYS A 72 29.29 -36.60 49.19
N ASP A 73 30.33 -36.89 49.97
CA ASP A 73 30.85 -35.96 50.99
C ASP A 73 31.46 -34.72 50.34
N VAL A 74 32.26 -34.90 49.27
CA VAL A 74 32.86 -33.81 48.49
C VAL A 74 31.77 -32.93 47.88
N LYS A 75 30.75 -33.53 47.24
CA LYS A 75 29.62 -32.77 46.69
C LYS A 75 28.90 -31.99 47.78
N SER A 76 28.54 -32.65 48.88
CA SER A 76 27.81 -32.00 49.99
C SER A 76 28.60 -30.83 50.56
N LYS A 77 29.93 -30.97 50.67
CA LYS A 77 30.79 -29.88 51.13
C LYS A 77 30.88 -28.74 50.11
N GLY A 78 30.95 -29.07 48.83
CA GLY A 78 30.91 -28.10 47.73
C GLY A 78 29.62 -27.27 47.75
N ASP A 79 28.47 -27.95 47.81
CA ASP A 79 27.16 -27.31 47.87
C ASP A 79 27.02 -26.41 49.11
N GLU A 80 27.52 -26.85 50.28
CA GLU A 80 27.56 -26.05 51.51
C GLU A 80 28.41 -24.78 51.36
N LEU A 81 29.58 -24.89 50.72
CA LEU A 81 30.47 -23.75 50.48
C LEU A 81 29.84 -22.75 49.52
N ILE A 82 29.23 -23.23 48.43
CA ILE A 82 28.49 -22.38 47.47
C ILE A 82 27.38 -21.63 48.21
N ALA A 83 26.53 -22.34 48.95
CA ALA A 83 25.42 -21.73 49.68
C ALA A 83 25.90 -20.69 50.71
N ARG A 84 27.04 -20.93 51.38
CA ARG A 84 27.64 -19.94 52.30
C ARG A 84 28.09 -18.69 51.57
N VAL A 85 28.78 -18.85 50.44
CA VAL A 85 29.23 -17.72 49.61
C VAL A 85 28.01 -16.94 49.12
N GLU A 86 27.02 -17.60 48.54
CA GLU A 86 25.77 -16.96 48.10
C GLU A 86 25.10 -16.20 49.23
N ASN A 87 25.00 -16.79 50.43
CA ASN A 87 24.40 -16.13 51.59
C ASN A 87 25.18 -14.88 52.01
N ILE A 88 26.52 -14.94 52.07
CA ILE A 88 27.39 -13.79 52.41
C ILE A 88 27.15 -12.63 51.45
N TYR A 89 27.13 -12.90 50.14
CA TYR A 89 26.94 -11.86 49.13
C TYR A 89 25.48 -11.44 48.96
N SER A 90 24.52 -12.27 49.39
CA SER A 90 23.08 -12.03 49.18
C SER A 90 22.59 -10.71 49.78
N VAL A 91 23.22 -10.24 50.87
CA VAL A 91 22.90 -8.96 51.53
C VAL A 91 23.08 -7.77 50.57
N ILE A 92 23.98 -7.89 49.60
CA ILE A 92 24.28 -6.84 48.62
C ILE A 92 23.68 -7.19 47.26
N VAL A 93 23.88 -8.42 46.79
CA VAL A 93 23.51 -8.83 45.43
C VAL A 93 21.99 -8.84 45.23
N LYS A 94 21.20 -9.39 46.16
CA LYS A 94 19.74 -9.42 46.01
C LYS A 94 19.10 -8.03 45.90
N PRO A 95 19.37 -7.06 46.82
CA PRO A 95 18.81 -5.73 46.67
C PRO A 95 19.35 -5.00 45.43
N PHE A 96 20.62 -5.23 45.04
CA PHE A 96 21.16 -4.69 43.80
C PHE A 96 20.41 -5.20 42.57
N GLU A 97 20.20 -6.51 42.43
CA GLU A 97 19.48 -7.09 41.28
C GLU A 97 18.03 -6.63 41.21
N ALA A 98 17.37 -6.48 42.35
CA ALA A 98 16.01 -5.94 42.43
C ALA A 98 15.94 -4.48 41.94
N GLU A 99 16.87 -3.64 42.41
CA GLU A 99 16.96 -2.23 42.00
C GLU A 99 17.40 -2.07 40.55
N ASP A 100 18.36 -2.87 40.07
CA ASP A 100 18.80 -2.86 38.67
C ASP A 100 17.64 -3.23 37.74
N THR A 101 16.85 -4.24 38.11
CA THR A 101 15.62 -4.60 37.38
C THR A 101 14.61 -3.46 37.38
N ALA A 102 14.40 -2.79 38.52
CA ALA A 102 13.48 -1.67 38.63
C ALA A 102 13.92 -0.47 37.77
N ARG A 103 15.21 -0.12 37.78
CA ARG A 103 15.78 0.96 36.96
C ARG A 103 15.69 0.67 35.47
N LYS A 104 15.98 -0.57 35.06
CA LYS A 104 15.82 -0.98 33.65
C LYS A 104 14.37 -0.86 33.21
N LYS A 105 13.42 -1.28 34.05
CA LYS A 105 11.99 -1.15 33.76
C LYS A 105 11.55 0.30 33.66
N GLU A 106 12.03 1.15 34.56
CA GLU A 106 11.67 2.58 34.57
C GLU A 106 12.29 3.33 33.37
N ALA A 107 13.56 3.06 33.04
CA ALA A 107 14.19 3.60 31.84
C ALA A 107 13.44 3.17 30.56
N ALA A 108 13.00 1.90 30.49
CA ALA A 108 12.18 1.41 29.39
C ALA A 108 10.80 2.10 29.34
N ARG A 109 10.17 2.37 30.49
CA ARG A 109 8.90 3.10 30.58
C ARG A 109 9.05 4.53 30.06
N ILE A 110 10.07 5.26 30.53
CA ILE A 110 10.34 6.64 30.10
C ILE A 110 10.62 6.68 28.60
N ALA A 111 11.41 5.75 28.07
CA ALA A 111 11.69 5.66 26.64
C ALA A 111 10.42 5.36 25.82
N ALA A 112 9.57 4.45 26.30
CA ALA A 112 8.30 4.13 25.64
C ALA A 112 7.32 5.30 25.68
N GLU A 113 7.23 6.03 26.80
CA GLU A 113 6.39 7.23 26.93
C GLU A 113 6.88 8.36 26.02
N ARG A 114 8.21 8.55 25.94
CA ARG A 114 8.82 9.51 25.01
C ARG A 114 8.51 9.15 23.56
N GLU A 115 8.66 7.90 23.17
CA GLU A 115 8.38 7.47 21.80
C GLU A 115 6.89 7.57 21.46
N ALA A 116 6.00 7.22 22.40
CA ALA A 116 4.56 7.39 22.23
C ALA A 116 4.18 8.87 22.04
N PHE A 117 4.79 9.77 22.82
CA PHE A 117 4.60 11.21 22.68
C PHE A 117 5.08 11.71 21.30
N LEU A 118 6.27 11.31 20.86
CA LEU A 118 6.78 11.66 19.54
C LEU A 118 5.91 11.10 18.41
N ASN A 119 5.38 9.88 18.54
CA ASN A 119 4.46 9.32 17.54
C ASN A 119 3.15 10.10 17.44
N SER A 120 2.57 10.54 18.57
CA SER A 120 1.39 11.41 18.55
C SER A 120 1.66 12.70 17.77
N GLN A 121 2.84 13.30 17.94
CA GLN A 121 3.22 14.49 17.19
C GLN A 121 3.48 14.20 15.71
N ARG A 122 4.06 13.05 15.36
CA ARG A 122 4.19 12.62 13.95
C ARG A 122 2.82 12.45 13.29
N ASP A 123 1.84 11.93 14.02
CA ASP A 123 0.45 11.81 13.54
C ASP A 123 -0.18 13.20 13.31
N GLU A 124 0.06 14.17 14.21
CA GLU A 124 -0.36 15.56 14.00
C GLU A 124 0.27 16.18 12.73
N ILE A 125 1.57 16.00 12.53
CA ILE A 125 2.27 16.46 11.31
C ILE A 125 1.66 15.80 10.06
N GLN A 126 1.34 14.51 10.15
CA GLN A 126 0.70 13.79 9.05
C GLN A 126 -0.72 14.31 8.78
N ALA A 127 -1.47 14.70 9.81
CA ALA A 127 -2.77 15.32 9.64
C ALA A 127 -2.66 16.66 8.88
N ILE A 128 -1.62 17.46 9.13
CA ILE A 128 -1.34 18.67 8.35
C ILE A 128 -1.10 18.32 6.87
N ARG A 129 -0.32 17.27 6.58
CA ARG A 129 -0.08 16.82 5.19
C ARG A 129 -1.36 16.43 4.46
N ASN A 130 -2.33 15.87 5.17
CA ASN A 130 -3.57 15.36 4.58
C ASN A 130 -4.52 16.46 4.06
N PHE A 131 -4.32 17.73 4.44
CA PHE A 131 -5.11 18.84 3.87
C PHE A 131 -4.99 18.93 2.34
N VAL A 132 -3.82 18.64 1.77
CA VAL A 132 -3.59 18.70 0.31
C VAL A 132 -4.44 17.69 -0.45
N PRO A 133 -4.37 16.36 -0.16
CA PRO A 133 -5.22 15.39 -0.84
C PRO A 133 -6.72 15.61 -0.55
N ASP A 134 -7.10 16.05 0.65
CA ASP A 134 -8.51 16.32 1.00
C ASP A 134 -9.11 17.48 0.18
N CYS A 135 -8.26 18.39 -0.29
CA CYS A 135 -8.61 19.51 -1.16
C CYS A 135 -8.67 19.15 -2.65
N ALA A 136 -8.30 17.93 -3.05
CA ALA A 136 -8.33 17.52 -4.44
C ALA A 136 -9.75 17.63 -5.02
N ASN A 137 -9.87 18.30 -6.18
CA ASN A 137 -11.14 18.53 -6.89
C ASN A 137 -12.22 19.30 -6.11
N LYS A 138 -11.87 19.97 -5.01
CA LYS A 138 -12.78 20.86 -4.29
C LYS A 138 -12.91 22.23 -4.98
N SER A 139 -13.87 23.02 -4.51
CA SER A 139 -14.06 24.40 -4.96
C SER A 139 -12.98 25.32 -4.41
N SER A 140 -12.74 26.43 -5.09
CA SER A 140 -11.75 27.43 -4.68
C SER A 140 -12.04 28.03 -3.30
N GLU A 141 -13.32 28.16 -2.94
CA GLU A 141 -13.78 28.65 -1.63
C GLU A 141 -13.46 27.65 -0.50
N TYR A 142 -13.71 26.36 -0.72
CA TYR A 142 -13.37 25.32 0.25
C TYR A 142 -11.87 25.29 0.53
N ILE A 143 -11.06 25.35 -0.53
CA ILE A 143 -9.59 25.33 -0.41
C ILE A 143 -9.09 26.57 0.33
N ALA A 144 -9.72 27.73 0.15
CA ALA A 144 -9.39 28.95 0.90
C ALA A 144 -9.59 28.76 2.41
N GLY A 145 -10.71 28.15 2.83
CA GLY A 145 -10.94 27.81 4.24
C GLY A 145 -9.90 26.84 4.81
N CYS A 146 -9.43 25.87 4.00
CA CYS A 146 -8.34 24.98 4.39
C CYS A 146 -6.99 25.71 4.56
N ILE A 147 -6.68 26.70 3.71
CA ILE A 147 -5.48 27.54 3.85
C ILE A 147 -5.51 28.30 5.19
N GLU A 148 -6.64 28.90 5.53
CA GLU A 148 -6.82 29.60 6.80
C GLU A 148 -6.63 28.65 7.99
N ALA A 149 -7.25 27.46 7.93
CA ALA A 149 -7.11 26.44 8.96
C ALA A 149 -5.63 26.04 9.17
N VAL A 150 -4.90 25.75 8.10
CA VAL A 150 -3.46 25.42 8.18
C VAL A 150 -2.64 26.60 8.71
N SER A 151 -2.98 27.84 8.35
CA SER A 151 -2.25 29.02 8.82
C SER A 151 -2.32 29.21 10.33
N ILE A 152 -3.45 28.86 10.95
CA ILE A 152 -3.72 28.98 12.39
C ILE A 152 -2.98 27.92 13.21
N ILE A 153 -2.55 26.81 12.59
CA ILE A 153 -1.84 25.74 13.30
C ILE A 153 -0.52 26.27 13.86
N GLU A 154 -0.42 26.32 15.18
CA GLU A 154 0.82 26.63 15.89
C GLU A 154 1.76 25.42 15.83
N VAL A 155 3.04 25.68 15.63
CA VAL A 155 4.07 24.62 15.52
C VAL A 155 5.11 24.69 16.64
N ASP A 156 4.98 25.64 17.55
CA ASP A 156 5.93 25.89 18.63
C ASP A 156 5.81 24.86 19.77
N HIS A 157 4.70 24.11 19.84
CA HIS A 157 4.49 23.05 20.84
C HIS A 157 5.13 21.71 20.46
N PHE A 158 5.63 21.57 19.24
CA PHE A 158 6.30 20.35 18.80
C PHE A 158 7.63 20.15 19.51
N ASP A 159 7.99 18.89 19.70
CA ASP A 159 9.27 18.53 20.26
C ASP A 159 10.43 19.05 19.38
N PRO A 160 11.58 19.46 19.96
CA PRO A 160 12.73 19.92 19.19
C PRO A 160 13.19 18.97 18.07
N GLU A 161 12.95 17.66 18.19
CA GLU A 161 13.25 16.68 17.15
C GLU A 161 12.33 16.80 15.92
N LEU A 162 11.10 17.30 16.09
CA LEU A 162 10.05 17.34 15.09
C LEU A 162 9.65 18.76 14.67
N ILE A 163 10.01 19.80 15.43
CA ILE A 163 9.58 21.17 15.20
C ILE A 163 9.97 21.70 13.81
N HIS A 164 11.18 21.37 13.34
CA HIS A 164 11.63 21.78 12.00
C HIS A 164 10.90 21.03 10.88
N GLU A 165 10.52 19.78 11.13
CA GLU A 165 9.69 19.02 10.19
C GLU A 165 8.28 19.61 10.13
N ALA A 166 7.66 19.91 11.28
CA ALA A 166 6.34 20.52 11.38
C ALA A 166 6.29 21.88 10.67
N LEU A 167 7.27 22.75 10.91
CA LEU A 167 7.42 24.03 10.22
C LEU A 167 7.47 23.86 8.70
N LYS A 168 8.35 22.98 8.22
CA LYS A 168 8.50 22.72 6.79
C LYS A 168 7.21 22.18 6.19
N VAL A 169 6.55 21.23 6.85
CA VAL A 169 5.29 20.64 6.38
C VAL A 169 4.19 21.70 6.31
N LYS A 170 4.08 22.58 7.30
CA LYS A 170 3.12 23.68 7.29
C LYS A 170 3.35 24.59 6.06
N ASP A 171 4.60 24.95 5.78
CA ASP A 171 4.95 25.79 4.63
C ASP A 171 4.68 25.08 3.29
N ASP A 172 5.08 23.82 3.17
CA ASP A 172 4.90 23.00 1.96
C ASP A 172 3.39 22.81 1.65
N VAL A 173 2.58 22.47 2.67
CA VAL A 173 1.13 22.29 2.55
C VAL A 173 0.45 23.61 2.19
N THR A 174 0.81 24.70 2.86
CA THR A 174 0.26 26.03 2.56
C THR A 174 0.51 26.41 1.10
N THR A 175 1.73 26.20 0.62
CA THR A 175 2.12 26.47 -0.77
C THR A 175 1.35 25.59 -1.75
N ALA A 176 1.22 24.29 -1.46
CA ALA A 176 0.46 23.36 -2.29
C ALA A 176 -1.03 23.72 -2.37
N LEU A 177 -1.64 24.13 -1.25
CA LEU A 177 -3.03 24.57 -1.21
C LEU A 177 -3.25 25.86 -2.00
N TYR A 178 -2.31 26.81 -1.98
CA TYR A 178 -2.39 28.01 -2.82
C TYR A 178 -2.42 27.66 -4.31
N ASN A 179 -1.53 26.75 -4.74
CA ASN A 179 -1.51 26.28 -6.13
C ASN A 179 -2.82 25.57 -6.51
N LEU A 180 -3.30 24.66 -5.66
CA LEU A 180 -4.58 23.97 -5.85
C LEU A 180 -5.77 24.93 -5.95
N ARG A 181 -5.78 25.99 -5.14
CA ARG A 181 -6.81 27.02 -5.20
C ARG A 181 -6.77 27.78 -6.52
N GLU A 182 -5.59 28.12 -7.01
CA GLU A 182 -5.45 28.79 -8.31
C GLU A 182 -5.95 27.90 -9.45
N ASP A 183 -5.64 26.61 -9.42
CA ASP A 183 -6.12 25.65 -10.41
C ASP A 183 -7.63 25.44 -10.32
N ALA A 184 -8.20 25.41 -9.12
CA ALA A 184 -9.66 25.37 -8.91
C ALA A 184 -10.34 26.62 -9.49
N LEU A 185 -9.78 27.82 -9.25
CA LEU A 185 -10.27 29.07 -9.83
C LEU A 185 -10.26 29.05 -11.36
N LYS A 186 -9.19 28.53 -11.98
CA LYS A 186 -9.11 28.39 -13.44
C LYS A 186 -10.18 27.45 -13.97
N ARG A 187 -10.38 26.31 -13.31
CA ARG A 187 -11.41 25.32 -13.67
C ARG A 187 -12.82 25.91 -13.58
N GLU A 188 -13.11 26.61 -12.49
CA GLU A 188 -14.41 27.26 -12.26
C GLU A 188 -14.70 28.32 -13.32
N ARG A 189 -13.73 29.19 -13.63
CA ARG A 189 -13.88 30.18 -14.71
C ARG A 189 -14.10 29.54 -16.08
N LEU A 190 -13.37 28.46 -16.39
CA LEU A 190 -13.52 27.77 -17.67
C LEU A 190 -14.89 27.11 -17.79
N ALA A 191 -15.40 26.53 -16.70
CA ALA A 191 -16.74 25.97 -16.65
C ALA A 191 -17.83 27.05 -16.80
N GLU A 192 -17.65 28.22 -16.18
CA GLU A 192 -18.56 29.36 -16.33
C GLU A 192 -18.56 29.90 -17.77
N GLN A 193 -17.39 30.08 -18.38
CA GLN A 193 -17.27 30.50 -19.78
C GLN A 193 -17.89 29.50 -20.74
N GLN A 194 -17.68 28.20 -20.52
CA GLN A 194 -18.31 27.16 -21.35
C GLN A 194 -19.83 27.20 -21.21
N LYS A 195 -20.34 27.36 -19.98
CA LYS A 195 -21.77 27.48 -19.73
C LYS A 195 -22.37 28.71 -20.45
N GLU A 196 -21.69 29.85 -20.38
CA GLU A 196 -22.12 31.05 -21.12
C GLU A 196 -22.10 30.85 -22.64
N ALA A 197 -21.09 30.15 -23.17
CA ALA A 197 -20.99 29.81 -24.58
C ALA A 197 -22.12 28.86 -25.02
N ASP A 198 -22.38 27.80 -24.26
CA ASP A 198 -23.47 26.85 -24.52
C ASP A 198 -24.84 27.55 -24.48
N GLN A 199 -25.05 28.46 -23.52
CA GLN A 199 -26.26 29.28 -23.43
C GLN A 199 -26.41 30.20 -24.64
N ARG A 200 -25.31 30.83 -25.09
CA ARG A 200 -25.31 31.70 -26.28
C ARG A 200 -25.57 30.90 -27.57
N ASP A 201 -25.03 29.70 -27.69
CA ASP A 201 -25.25 28.83 -28.84
C ASP A 201 -26.70 28.34 -28.87
N ALA A 202 -27.27 27.95 -27.72
CA ALA A 202 -28.68 27.59 -27.61
C ALA A 202 -29.61 28.75 -28.04
N LEU A 203 -29.30 29.98 -27.62
CA LEU A 203 -30.04 31.18 -28.06
C LEU A 203 -29.87 31.43 -29.57
N SER A 204 -28.66 31.25 -30.09
CA SER A 204 -28.34 31.46 -31.51
C SER A 204 -29.05 30.43 -32.40
N GLN A 205 -29.17 29.18 -31.96
CA GLN A 205 -29.94 28.14 -32.66
C GLN A 205 -31.41 28.52 -32.81
N ILE A 206 -32.05 29.03 -31.73
CA ILE A 206 -33.43 29.54 -31.80
C ILE A 206 -33.52 30.68 -32.82
N SER A 207 -32.62 31.66 -32.72
CA SER A 207 -32.64 32.84 -33.59
C SER A 207 -32.38 32.51 -35.07
N ASN A 208 -31.59 31.48 -35.37
CA ASN A 208 -31.23 31.10 -36.74
C ASN A 208 -32.20 30.10 -37.38
N THR A 209 -33.12 29.52 -36.60
CA THR A 209 -34.12 28.56 -37.10
C THR A 209 -34.90 29.09 -38.32
N PRO A 210 -35.39 30.35 -38.36
CA PRO A 210 -36.09 30.89 -39.53
C PRO A 210 -35.25 30.87 -40.81
N MET A 211 -33.95 31.19 -40.70
CA MET A 211 -33.05 31.27 -41.86
C MET A 211 -32.79 29.89 -42.46
N THR A 212 -32.71 28.84 -41.63
CA THR A 212 -32.57 27.46 -42.09
C THR A 212 -33.81 26.92 -42.79
N MET A 213 -34.99 27.49 -42.51
CA MET A 213 -36.29 27.02 -43.00
C MET A 213 -36.80 27.81 -44.23
N PHE A 214 -36.01 28.74 -44.77
CA PHE A 214 -36.46 29.65 -45.85
C PHE A 214 -36.87 28.95 -47.17
N ASN A 215 -36.26 27.80 -47.46
CA ASN A 215 -36.53 27.01 -48.68
C ASN A 215 -37.29 25.70 -48.40
N SER A 216 -37.73 25.48 -47.16
CA SER A 216 -38.41 24.25 -46.74
C SER A 216 -39.90 24.29 -47.11
N SER A 217 -40.57 23.13 -47.08
CA SER A 217 -42.00 23.03 -47.39
C SER A 217 -42.86 23.73 -46.33
N SER A 218 -44.09 24.08 -46.70
CA SER A 218 -45.04 24.70 -45.77
C SER A 218 -45.44 23.78 -44.60
N GLU A 219 -45.29 22.46 -44.75
CA GLU A 219 -45.50 21.49 -43.66
C GLU A 219 -44.32 21.46 -42.68
N ASP A 220 -43.09 21.47 -43.19
CA ASP A 220 -41.87 21.49 -42.36
C ASP A 220 -41.77 22.78 -41.53
N ILE A 221 -42.13 23.92 -42.13
CA ILE A 221 -42.14 25.22 -41.44
C ILE A 221 -43.17 25.23 -40.30
N LYS A 222 -44.35 24.61 -40.49
CA LYS A 222 -45.36 24.48 -39.41
C LYS A 222 -44.87 23.59 -38.28
N ALA A 223 -44.21 22.48 -38.60
CA ALA A 223 -43.61 21.60 -37.61
C ALA A 223 -42.51 22.32 -36.80
N ALA A 224 -41.70 23.15 -37.45
CA ALA A 224 -40.69 23.98 -36.79
C ALA A 224 -41.29 25.02 -35.84
N ILE A 225 -42.37 25.70 -36.23
CA ILE A 225 -43.12 26.63 -35.36
C ILE A 225 -43.66 25.89 -34.13
N ALA A 226 -44.31 24.75 -34.33
CA ALA A 226 -44.85 23.96 -33.21
C ALA A 226 -43.74 23.49 -32.25
N LYS A 227 -42.55 23.18 -32.76
CA LYS A 227 -41.38 22.81 -31.94
C LYS A 227 -40.84 24.00 -31.13
N LEU A 228 -40.79 25.20 -31.71
CA LEU A 228 -40.39 26.41 -31.00
C LEU A 228 -41.39 26.80 -29.91
N ASP A 229 -42.69 26.72 -30.20
CA ASP A 229 -43.75 27.00 -29.22
C ASP A 229 -43.76 25.99 -28.06
N ALA A 230 -43.33 24.75 -28.31
CA ALA A 230 -43.19 23.72 -27.29
C ALA A 230 -41.86 23.77 -26.51
N THR A 231 -40.94 24.66 -26.87
CA THR A 231 -39.62 24.74 -26.22
C THR A 231 -39.75 25.29 -24.80
N VAL A 232 -39.30 24.52 -23.80
CA VAL A 232 -39.32 24.94 -22.39
C VAL A 232 -38.13 25.86 -22.11
N ILE A 233 -38.40 27.13 -21.86
CA ILE A 233 -37.37 28.13 -21.56
C ILE A 233 -37.06 28.09 -20.06
N ASN A 234 -35.80 27.78 -19.72
CA ASN A 234 -35.27 27.82 -18.37
C ASN A 234 -33.97 28.65 -18.31
N GLU A 235 -33.58 29.08 -17.11
CA GLU A 235 -32.37 29.89 -16.88
C GLU A 235 -31.08 29.09 -17.05
N GLU A 236 -31.12 27.78 -16.83
CA GLU A 236 -29.94 26.92 -16.92
C GLU A 236 -29.44 26.77 -18.37
N THR A 237 -30.36 26.53 -19.31
CA THR A 237 -30.09 26.29 -20.73
C THR A 237 -29.94 27.58 -21.52
N TYR A 238 -30.62 28.67 -21.15
CA TYR A 238 -30.66 29.89 -21.95
C TYR A 238 -30.12 31.15 -21.24
N GLY A 239 -29.78 31.07 -19.95
CA GLY A 239 -29.36 32.23 -19.17
C GLY A 239 -30.52 33.23 -18.99
N ASP A 240 -30.52 34.31 -19.78
CA ASP A 240 -31.57 35.32 -19.73
C ASP A 240 -32.89 34.81 -20.35
N ILE A 241 -33.84 34.46 -19.47
CA ILE A 241 -35.18 34.00 -19.83
C ILE A 241 -35.92 35.03 -20.71
N SER A 242 -35.73 36.33 -20.49
CA SER A 242 -36.37 37.38 -21.27
C SER A 242 -35.83 37.40 -22.70
N ALA A 243 -34.50 37.34 -22.85
CA ALA A 243 -33.85 37.27 -24.16
C ALA A 243 -34.27 36.00 -24.92
N ALA A 244 -34.36 34.85 -24.23
CA ALA A 244 -34.80 33.59 -24.81
C ALA A 244 -36.26 33.65 -25.30
N LYS A 245 -37.17 34.20 -24.49
CA LYS A 245 -38.58 34.40 -24.88
C LYS A 245 -38.71 35.33 -26.09
N GLN A 246 -37.92 36.39 -26.11
CA GLN A 246 -37.90 37.33 -27.24
C GLN A 246 -37.34 36.67 -28.51
N ALA A 247 -36.29 35.85 -28.39
CA ALA A 247 -35.72 35.09 -29.50
C ALA A 247 -36.75 34.10 -30.09
N VAL A 248 -37.47 33.35 -29.25
CA VAL A 248 -38.55 32.45 -29.68
C VAL A 248 -39.68 33.22 -30.37
N HIS A 249 -40.10 34.34 -29.79
CA HIS A 249 -41.15 35.19 -30.38
C HIS A 249 -40.76 35.73 -31.76
N ASN A 250 -39.55 36.27 -31.88
CA ASN A 250 -39.03 36.81 -33.13
C ASN A 250 -38.87 35.71 -34.20
N ALA A 251 -38.31 34.56 -33.81
CA ALA A 251 -38.13 33.42 -34.71
C ALA A 251 -39.50 32.90 -35.22
N THR A 252 -40.47 32.77 -34.32
CA THR A 252 -41.84 32.35 -34.66
C THR A 252 -42.52 33.36 -35.59
N SER A 253 -42.38 34.66 -35.33
CA SER A 253 -42.92 35.70 -36.21
C SER A 253 -42.31 35.66 -37.61
N GLN A 254 -41.00 35.43 -37.72
CA GLN A 254 -40.32 35.33 -39.02
C GLN A 254 -40.71 34.04 -39.76
N LEU A 255 -40.78 32.91 -39.08
CA LEU A 255 -41.24 31.65 -39.66
C LEU A 255 -42.67 31.75 -40.19
N ASN A 256 -43.56 32.48 -39.52
CA ASN A 256 -44.92 32.73 -40.02
C ASN A 256 -44.92 33.54 -41.33
N GLN A 257 -44.02 34.53 -41.48
CA GLN A 257 -43.86 35.27 -42.73
C GLN A 257 -43.31 34.37 -43.86
N ILE A 258 -42.31 33.54 -43.54
CA ILE A 258 -41.74 32.57 -44.49
C ILE A 258 -42.80 31.54 -44.90
N LEU A 259 -43.63 31.06 -43.96
CA LEU A 259 -44.72 30.13 -44.22
C LEU A 259 -45.71 30.68 -45.25
N ASP A 260 -46.07 31.95 -45.15
CA ASP A 260 -46.98 32.59 -46.10
C ASP A 260 -46.35 32.73 -47.49
N MET A 261 -45.05 33.04 -47.55
CA MET A 261 -44.29 33.04 -48.81
C MET A 261 -44.17 31.63 -49.42
N ALA A 262 -43.93 30.60 -48.62
CA ALA A 262 -43.83 29.21 -49.06
C ALA A 262 -45.16 28.70 -49.61
N LYS A 263 -46.28 28.94 -48.89
CA LYS A 263 -47.63 28.62 -49.40
C LYS A 263 -47.94 29.34 -50.71
N ALA A 264 -47.52 30.59 -50.87
CA ALA A 264 -47.73 31.33 -52.12
C ALA A 264 -46.90 30.75 -53.27
N ARG A 265 -45.67 30.28 -53.01
CA ARG A 265 -44.83 29.58 -54.00
C ARG A 265 -45.42 28.22 -54.38
N GLU A 266 -45.85 27.44 -53.40
CA GLU A 266 -46.49 26.12 -53.61
C GLU A 266 -47.83 26.29 -54.37
N ALA A 267 -48.61 27.33 -54.08
CA ALA A 267 -49.86 27.62 -54.80
C ALA A 267 -49.65 28.17 -56.22
N ALA A 268 -48.47 28.76 -56.51
CA ALA A 268 -48.10 29.27 -57.83
C ALA A 268 -47.40 28.22 -58.71
N GLN A 269 -47.02 27.06 -58.16
CA GLN A 269 -46.56 25.91 -58.95
C GLN A 269 -47.77 25.19 -59.57
N PRO A 270 -47.77 24.91 -60.89
CA PRO A 270 -48.84 24.13 -61.51
C PRO A 270 -48.81 22.66 -61.03
N PRO A 271 -49.95 21.96 -61.03
CA PRO A 271 -50.03 20.58 -60.55
C PRO A 271 -49.22 19.66 -61.47
N THR A 272 -48.15 19.07 -60.97
CA THR A 272 -47.50 17.94 -61.63
C THR A 272 -48.33 16.68 -61.40
N THR A 273 -49.17 16.36 -62.38
CA THR A 273 -49.69 15.00 -62.59
C THR A 273 -48.52 14.04 -62.86
N LYS A 274 -48.57 12.88 -62.20
CA LYS A 274 -47.85 11.66 -62.59
C LYS A 274 -48.05 11.37 -64.09
N ALA A 275 -46.96 11.14 -64.84
CA ALA A 275 -46.82 9.98 -65.74
C ALA A 275 -45.42 9.94 -66.37
N ALA A 276 -44.87 8.73 -66.35
CA ALA A 276 -43.70 8.21 -67.04
C ALA A 276 -43.41 8.80 -68.43
N ASN A 277 -42.12 8.99 -68.72
CA ASN A 277 -41.49 8.30 -69.85
C ASN A 277 -39.99 8.11 -69.55
N ASP A 278 -39.58 6.85 -69.70
CA ASP A 278 -38.21 6.43 -69.95
C ASP A 278 -37.61 7.24 -71.10
N ASP A 279 -36.46 7.84 -70.86
CA ASP A 279 -35.31 7.72 -71.76
C ASP A 279 -34.04 7.95 -70.93
N GLN A 280 -33.38 6.82 -70.69
CA GLN A 280 -32.09 6.68 -70.05
C GLN A 280 -31.00 7.28 -70.97
N PRO A 281 -30.11 8.12 -70.44
CA PRO A 281 -28.69 7.79 -70.55
C PRO A 281 -28.11 7.54 -69.16
N GLU A 282 -27.22 6.56 -69.14
CA GLU A 282 -26.53 5.97 -68.00
C GLU A 282 -26.01 6.98 -66.98
N LEU A 283 -26.42 6.73 -65.74
CA LEU A 283 -25.71 6.94 -64.48
C LEU A 283 -24.22 7.27 -64.63
N ALA A 284 -23.87 8.55 -64.50
CA ALA A 284 -22.68 8.93 -63.76
C ALA A 284 -23.13 9.20 -62.32
N ALA A 285 -22.83 8.25 -61.44
CA ALA A 285 -22.87 8.50 -60.01
C ALA A 285 -21.71 9.43 -59.67
N ASP A 286 -21.97 10.73 -59.57
CA ASP A 286 -21.16 11.63 -58.74
C ASP A 286 -21.73 11.44 -57.31
N GLU A 287 -21.24 10.43 -56.62
CA GLU A 287 -20.25 10.61 -55.55
C GLU A 287 -20.74 11.64 -54.53
N ASP A 288 -21.46 11.11 -53.56
CA ASP A 288 -21.38 11.59 -52.19
C ASP A 288 -19.89 11.70 -51.82
N THR A 289 -19.34 12.89 -52.02
CA THR A 289 -18.03 13.30 -51.52
C THR A 289 -18.17 13.89 -50.11
N SER A 290 -19.14 13.39 -49.33
CA SER A 290 -18.77 13.00 -47.97
C SER A 290 -17.84 11.80 -48.13
N GLU A 291 -16.55 12.05 -48.32
CA GLU A 291 -15.53 11.15 -47.79
C GLU A 291 -15.81 11.07 -46.28
N SER A 292 -16.76 10.21 -45.87
CA SER A 292 -16.61 9.50 -44.63
C SER A 292 -15.34 8.73 -44.85
N PHE A 293 -14.21 9.33 -44.48
CA PHE A 293 -13.03 8.56 -44.22
C PHE A 293 -13.52 7.50 -43.25
N ASP A 294 -13.69 6.28 -43.74
CA ASP A 294 -13.57 5.07 -42.94
C ASP A 294 -12.17 5.18 -42.35
N ILE A 295 -12.03 5.97 -41.28
CA ILE A 295 -10.85 5.97 -40.44
C ILE A 295 -10.95 4.61 -39.74
N LYS A 296 -10.52 3.58 -40.45
CA LYS A 296 -10.16 2.32 -39.84
C LYS A 296 -9.07 2.67 -38.86
N TYR A 297 -9.42 2.64 -37.59
CA TYR A 297 -8.47 2.79 -36.52
C TYR A 297 -7.39 1.72 -36.69
N GLU A 298 -6.17 2.15 -37.02
CA GLU A 298 -5.01 1.27 -37.03
C GLU A 298 -4.37 1.31 -35.64
N ARG A 299 -4.41 0.16 -34.97
CA ARG A 299 -3.75 -0.07 -33.68
C ARG A 299 -2.28 0.33 -33.75
N PHE A 300 -1.78 0.96 -32.69
CA PHE A 300 -0.36 1.29 -32.60
C PHE A 300 0.50 0.02 -32.53
N ASN A 301 1.21 -0.27 -33.63
CA ASN A 301 2.07 -1.45 -33.76
C ASN A 301 3.48 -1.26 -33.17
N SER A 302 3.87 -0.02 -32.86
CA SER A 302 5.17 0.30 -32.27
C SER A 302 5.01 1.21 -31.07
N TRP A 303 5.45 0.70 -29.92
CA TRP A 303 5.48 1.43 -28.67
C TRP A 303 6.91 1.80 -28.32
N PRO A 304 7.14 2.98 -27.71
CA PRO A 304 8.43 3.29 -27.09
C PRO A 304 8.82 2.18 -26.12
N SER A 305 10.11 1.80 -26.13
CA SER A 305 10.59 0.74 -25.24
C SER A 305 10.35 1.08 -23.77
N HIS A 306 10.16 0.06 -22.93
CA HIS A 306 10.05 0.24 -21.47
C HIS A 306 11.22 1.05 -20.88
N ALA A 307 12.42 0.91 -21.46
CA ALA A 307 13.59 1.68 -21.04
C ALA A 307 13.48 3.18 -21.37
N SER A 308 12.90 3.52 -22.53
CA SER A 308 12.66 4.91 -22.95
C SER A 308 11.55 5.56 -22.12
N ARG A 309 10.52 4.78 -21.81
CA ARG A 309 9.38 5.14 -20.96
C ARG A 309 9.80 5.44 -19.52
N ALA A 310 10.66 4.62 -18.92
CA ALA A 310 11.16 4.82 -17.56
C ALA A 310 12.04 6.08 -17.40
N GLN A 311 12.58 6.62 -18.50
CA GLN A 311 13.43 7.82 -18.49
C GLN A 311 12.64 9.13 -18.59
N SER A 312 11.34 9.09 -18.90
CA SER A 312 10.49 10.28 -19.00
C SER A 312 9.09 10.02 -18.43
N TYR A 313 8.78 10.68 -17.32
CA TYR A 313 7.48 10.60 -16.66
C TYR A 313 6.33 11.08 -17.58
N GLU A 314 6.59 12.09 -18.41
CA GLU A 314 5.64 12.60 -19.39
C GLU A 314 5.36 11.56 -20.48
N LEU A 315 6.41 10.88 -20.98
CA LEU A 315 6.27 9.82 -21.97
C LEU A 315 5.51 8.62 -21.41
N GLU A 316 5.77 8.23 -20.17
CA GLU A 316 5.04 7.15 -19.48
C GLU A 316 3.55 7.49 -19.31
N THR A 317 3.25 8.74 -18.93
CA THR A 317 1.88 9.21 -18.75
C THR A 317 1.11 9.22 -20.06
N VAL A 318 1.75 9.67 -21.15
CA VAL A 318 1.14 9.66 -22.49
C VAL A 318 0.94 8.23 -22.99
N CYS A 319 1.93 7.35 -22.83
CA CYS A 319 1.80 5.94 -23.24
C CYS A 319 0.69 5.22 -22.47
N SER A 320 0.58 5.46 -21.15
CA SER A 320 -0.46 4.86 -20.31
C SER A 320 -1.87 5.29 -20.73
N LYS A 321 -2.06 6.58 -21.05
CA LYS A 321 -3.35 7.10 -21.55
C LYS A 321 -3.70 6.55 -22.93
N LEU A 322 -2.71 6.36 -23.80
CA LEU A 322 -2.93 5.77 -25.12
C LEU A 322 -3.28 4.27 -25.02
N GLU A 323 -2.67 3.53 -24.09
CA GLU A 323 -3.04 2.14 -23.82
C GLU A 323 -4.46 2.00 -23.27
N GLU A 324 -4.91 2.95 -22.45
CA GLU A 324 -6.28 2.99 -21.94
C GLU A 324 -7.29 3.31 -23.06
N ALA A 325 -6.97 4.25 -23.95
CA ALA A 325 -7.77 4.57 -25.12
C ALA A 325 -7.88 3.38 -26.10
N GLU A 326 -6.78 2.67 -26.35
CA GLU A 326 -6.75 1.43 -27.15
C GLU A 326 -7.70 0.36 -26.60
N LYS A 327 -7.69 0.14 -25.27
CA LYS A 327 -8.62 -0.79 -24.61
C LYS A 327 -10.08 -0.36 -24.73
N HIS A 328 -10.34 0.94 -24.66
CA HIS A 328 -11.69 1.48 -24.80
C HIS A 328 -12.22 1.33 -26.23
N ILE A 329 -11.35 1.51 -27.24
CA ILE A 329 -11.71 1.29 -28.65
C ILE A 329 -11.99 -0.20 -28.90
N GLU A 330 -11.17 -1.11 -28.37
CA GLU A 330 -11.38 -2.56 -28.46
C GLU A 330 -12.75 -2.98 -27.86
N LEU A 331 -13.14 -2.38 -26.73
CA LEU A 331 -14.45 -2.59 -26.12
C LEU A 331 -15.61 -2.06 -26.99
N LEU A 332 -15.45 -0.89 -27.60
CA LEU A 332 -16.46 -0.32 -28.50
C LEU A 332 -16.63 -1.16 -29.78
N GLU A 333 -15.54 -1.67 -30.35
CA GLU A 333 -15.58 -2.57 -31.52
C GLU A 333 -16.28 -3.90 -31.19
N GLU A 334 -16.08 -4.44 -29.98
CA GLU A 334 -16.77 -5.63 -29.51
C GLU A 334 -18.28 -5.37 -29.32
N MET A 335 -18.65 -4.23 -28.73
CA MET A 335 -20.06 -3.83 -28.58
C MET A 335 -20.77 -3.62 -29.92
N LEU A 336 -20.10 -2.97 -30.89
CA LEU A 336 -20.63 -2.77 -32.24
C LEU A 336 -20.79 -4.11 -32.98
N SER A 337 -19.85 -5.04 -32.81
CA SER A 337 -19.93 -6.38 -33.39
C SER A 337 -21.08 -7.21 -32.81
N GLN A 338 -21.43 -7.02 -31.53
CA GLN A 338 -22.58 -7.68 -30.88
C GLN A 338 -23.93 -7.07 -31.28
N GLN A 339 -23.98 -5.79 -31.68
CA GLN A 339 -25.20 -5.14 -32.19
C GLN A 339 -25.49 -5.45 -33.66
N ALA A 340 -24.48 -5.89 -34.42
CA ALA A 340 -24.60 -6.24 -35.84
C ALA A 340 -24.89 -7.74 -36.11
N ALA A 341 -24.96 -8.57 -35.07
CA ALA A 341 -25.31 -9.99 -35.10
C ALA A 341 -26.72 -10.22 -34.54
#